data_AF-A0A7W1S4R6-F1
#
_entry.id   AF-A0A7W1S4R6-F1
#
_cell.length_a   1.000
_cell.length_b   1.000
_cell.length_c   1.000
_cell.angle_alpha   90.00
_cell.angle_beta   90.00
_cell.angle_gamma   90.00
#
_symmetry.space_group_name_H-M   'P 1'
#
loop_
_entity.id
_entity.type
_entity.pdbx_description
1 polymer ?
#
loop_
_entity_poly.entity_id
_entity_poly.type
_entity_poly.pdbx_seq_one_letter_code
_entity_poly.pdbx_strand_id
1 'polypeptide(L)' 'AVLSLLGLGIQPPDPSIGKMINDSMPFLEASPLQVFFPSAVLMLIVLTVSFLGDGLRDAFDPQSLR' A
#
# COMPACT_ATOMS: atom_id res chain seq x y z
N ALA A 1 -6.34 6.87 7.23
CA ALA A 1 -6.69 5.95 6.13
C ALA A 1 -8.20 5.71 6.00
N VAL A 2 -8.93 5.41 7.08
CA VAL A 2 -10.39 5.13 7.04
C VAL A 2 -11.23 6.30 6.49
N LEU A 3 -10.83 7.56 6.73
CA LEU A 3 -11.56 8.74 6.24
C LEU A 3 -11.60 8.88 4.70
N SER A 4 -10.56 8.43 4.00
CA SER A 4 -10.51 8.51 2.52
C SER A 4 -11.39 7.46 1.85
N LEU A 5 -11.74 6.39 2.58
CA LEU A 5 -12.56 5.28 2.10
C LEU A 5 -14.07 5.59 2.20
N LEU A 6 -14.44 6.61 2.98
CA LEU A 6 -15.82 7.08 3.20
C LEU A 6 -16.23 8.24 2.27
N GLY A 7 -15.41 8.59 1.27
CA GLY A 7 -15.70 9.68 0.33
C GLY A 7 -15.53 11.09 0.90
N LEU A 8 -15.00 11.22 2.12
CA LEU A 8 -14.77 12.49 2.82
C LEU A 8 -13.28 12.87 2.90
N GLY A 9 -12.44 12.27 2.04
CA GLY A 9 -11.00 12.52 2.01
C GLY A 9 -10.53 13.12 0.70
N ILE A 10 -9.63 14.09 0.82
CA ILE A 10 -8.79 14.73 -0.22
C ILE A 10 -9.55 15.13 -1.48
N GLN A 11 -9.85 16.43 -1.59
CA GLN A 11 -10.40 17.00 -2.82
C GLN A 11 -9.47 16.65 -4.00
N PRO A 12 -10.03 16.28 -5.18
CA PRO A 12 -9.22 16.24 -6.41
C PRO A 12 -8.51 17.60 -6.54
N PRO A 13 -7.17 17.64 -6.68
CA PRO A 13 -6.42 16.85 -7.65
C PRO A 13 -5.32 15.95 -7.07
N ASP A 14 -5.20 15.80 -5.74
CA ASP A 14 -4.03 15.13 -5.17
C ASP A 14 -4.05 13.62 -5.41
N PRO A 15 -3.06 13.06 -6.16
CA PRO A 15 -2.98 11.63 -6.38
C PRO A 15 -2.51 10.96 -5.09
N SER A 16 -3.37 10.11 -4.51
CA SER A 16 -2.98 9.18 -3.47
C SER A 16 -2.98 7.76 -4.02
N ILE A 17 -2.05 6.91 -3.57
CA ILE A 17 -1.91 5.52 -4.05
C ILE A 17 -3.23 4.75 -3.90
N GLY A 18 -3.93 4.91 -2.77
CA GLY A 18 -5.22 4.25 -2.55
C GLY A 18 -6.32 4.73 -3.49
N LYS A 19 -6.33 6.02 -3.85
CA LYS A 19 -7.26 6.57 -4.84
C LYS A 19 -6.94 6.07 -6.25
N MET A 20 -5.67 5.96 -6.61
CA MET A 20 -5.25 5.39 -7.90
C MET A 20 -5.72 3.93 -8.06
N ILE A 21 -5.68 3.13 -6.99
CA ILE A 21 -6.21 1.76 -7.02
C ILE A 21 -7.73 1.78 -7.21
N ASN A 22 -8.45 2.61 -6.45
CA ASN A 22 -9.91 2.73 -6.55
C ASN A 22 -10.36 3.22 -7.94
N ASP A 23 -9.69 4.20 -8.50
CA ASP A 23 -9.97 4.75 -9.83
C ASP A 23 -9.65 3.74 -10.94
N SER A 24 -8.72 2.81 -10.69
CA SER A 24 -8.33 1.76 -11.64
C SER A 24 -9.28 0.56 -11.66
N MET A 25 -10.03 0.29 -10.59
CA MET A 25 -10.97 -0.85 -10.48
C MET A 25 -11.96 -1.01 -11.64
N PRO A 26 -12.63 0.03 -12.17
CA PRO A 26 -13.51 -0.11 -13.34
C PRO A 26 -12.77 -0.48 -14.63
N PHE A 27 -11.45 -0.30 -14.70
CA PHE A 27 -10.62 -0.66 -15.84
C PHE A 27 -10.04 -2.08 -15.72
N LEU A 28 -10.40 -2.87 -14.70
CA LEU A 28 -9.92 -4.24 -14.53
C LEU A 28 -10.19 -5.13 -15.74
N GLU A 29 -11.39 -5.05 -16.32
CA GLU A 29 -11.76 -5.86 -17.49
C GLU A 29 -11.19 -5.29 -18.80
N ALA A 30 -11.05 -3.97 -18.89
CA ALA A 30 -10.64 -3.28 -20.12
C ALA A 30 -9.11 -3.13 -20.26
N SER A 31 -8.39 -2.98 -19.16
CA SER A 31 -6.96 -2.64 -19.13
C SER A 31 -6.34 -3.04 -17.77
N PRO A 32 -6.15 -4.34 -17.50
CA PRO A 32 -5.67 -4.83 -16.20
C PRO A 32 -4.32 -4.26 -15.78
N LEU A 33 -3.49 -3.81 -16.72
CA LEU A 33 -2.20 -3.17 -16.44
C LEU A 33 -2.32 -1.85 -15.66
N GLN A 34 -3.42 -1.09 -15.84
CA GLN A 34 -3.62 0.17 -15.11
C GLN A 34 -3.84 -0.05 -13.61
N VAL A 35 -4.42 -1.19 -13.24
CA VAL A 35 -4.62 -1.58 -11.83
C VAL A 35 -3.36 -2.19 -11.26
N PHE A 36 -2.64 -2.95 -12.08
CA PHE A 36 -1.45 -3.66 -11.65
C PHE A 36 -0.35 -2.71 -11.16
N PHE A 37 -0.13 -1.59 -11.85
CA PHE A 37 0.95 -0.65 -11.51
C PHE A 37 0.83 -0.05 -10.09
N PRO A 38 -0.26 0.66 -9.73
CA PRO A 38 -0.40 1.23 -8.37
C PRO A 38 -0.48 0.13 -7.29
N SER A 39 -1.04 -1.04 -7.63
CA SER A 39 -1.12 -2.18 -6.72
C SER A 39 0.26 -2.79 -6.41
N ALA A 40 1.11 -2.94 -7.43
CA ALA A 40 2.48 -3.45 -7.27
C ALA A 40 3.35 -2.50 -6.46
N VAL A 41 3.22 -1.18 -6.67
CA VAL A 41 3.91 -0.17 -5.86
C VAL A 41 3.50 -0.28 -4.39
N LEU A 42 2.19 -0.39 -4.11
CA LEU A 42 1.70 -0.56 -2.75
C LEU A 42 2.23 -1.85 -2.10
N MET A 43 2.20 -2.97 -2.85
CA MET A 43 2.74 -4.25 -2.40
C MET A 43 4.22 -4.13 -2.01
N LEU A 44 5.05 -3.50 -2.84
CA LEU A 44 6.46 -3.31 -2.54
C LEU A 44 6.68 -2.47 -1.29
N ILE A 45 5.96 -1.37 -1.13
CA ILE A 45 6.04 -0.53 0.08
C ILE A 45 5.71 -1.37 1.32
N VAL A 46 4.61 -2.13 1.28
CA VAL A 46 4.21 -2.99 2.40
C VAL A 46 5.27 -4.03 2.68
N LEU A 47 5.82 -4.70 1.67
CA LEU A 47 6.88 -5.69 1.85
C LEU A 47 8.15 -5.09 2.46
N THR A 48 8.61 -3.94 1.95
CA THR A 48 9.79 -3.25 2.49
C THR A 48 9.58 -2.85 3.94
N VAL A 49 8.42 -2.28 4.28
CA VAL A 49 8.11 -1.88 5.65
C VAL A 49 7.96 -3.10 6.56
N SER A 50 7.32 -4.17 6.11
CA SER A 50 7.18 -5.43 6.87
C SER A 50 8.54 -6.04 7.15
N PHE A 51 9.40 -6.18 6.13
CA PHE A 51 10.76 -6.73 6.32
C PHE A 51 11.65 -5.83 7.17
N LEU A 52 11.52 -4.51 7.05
CA LEU A 52 12.21 -3.58 7.93
C LEU A 52 11.72 -3.74 9.38
N GLY A 53 10.41 -3.90 9.58
CA GLY A 53 9.82 -4.17 10.88
C GLY A 53 10.29 -5.48 11.48
N ASP A 54 10.35 -6.55 10.68
CA ASP A 54 10.87 -7.86 11.09
C ASP A 54 12.37 -7.79 11.39
N GLY A 55 13.16 -7.08 10.59
CA GLY A 55 14.60 -6.88 10.85
C GLY A 55 14.88 -6.02 12.08
N LEU A 56 14.07 -4.99 12.32
CA LEU A 56 14.11 -4.23 13.57
C LEU A 56 13.70 -5.12 14.75
N ARG A 57 12.62 -5.90 14.62
CA ARG A 57 12.19 -6.84 15.66
C ARG A 57 13.29 -7.83 15.98
N ASP A 58 13.92 -8.44 14.98
CA ASP A 58 15.01 -9.41 15.17
C ASP A 58 16.24 -8.77 15.84
N ALA A 59 16.58 -7.53 15.46
CA ALA A 59 17.65 -6.77 16.13
C ALA A 59 17.32 -6.37 17.57
N PHE A 60 16.03 -6.20 17.90
CA PHE A 60 15.54 -5.82 19.23
C PHE A 60 14.99 -7.00 20.05
N ASP A 61 14.96 -8.23 19.53
CA ASP A 61 14.51 -9.43 20.24
C ASP A 61 15.73 -10.12 20.90
N PRO A 62 15.97 -9.96 22.21
CA PRO A 62 17.18 -10.44 22.89
C PRO A 62 17.17 -11.96 23.14
N GLN A 63 16.28 -12.71 22.49
CA GLN A 63 16.08 -14.15 22.76
C GLN A 63 17.16 -15.06 22.18
N SER A 64 18.16 -14.53 21.47
CA SER A 64 19.32 -15.33 21.01
C SER A 64 20.40 -15.56 22.10
N LEU A 65 20.20 -15.04 23.32
CA LEU A 65 21.19 -15.12 24.42
C LEU A 65 20.81 -16.11 25.53
N ARG A 66 20.07 -17.18 25.24
CA ARG A 66 19.86 -18.27 26.19
C ARG A 66 20.15 -19.64 25.60
#